data_AF-A0A955J2S2-F1
#
_entry.id   AF-A0A955J2S2-F1
#
_cell.length_a   1.000
_cell.length_b   1.000
_cell.length_c   1.000
_cell.angle_alpha   90.00
_cell.angle_beta   90.00
_cell.angle_gamma   90.00
#
_symmetry.space_group_name_H-M   'P 1'
#
loop_
_entity.id
_entity.type
_entity.pdbx_description
1 polymer ?
#
loop_
_entity_poly.entity_id
_entity_poly.type
_entity_poly.pdbx_seq_one_letter_code
_entity_poly.pdbx_strand_id
1 'polypeptide(L)'
;MQPESVAWQEASEVTKDVLYLGGFAVWYADVERATRYPSRAESDVEHSYMLTLVALHLADSFYPHLDQAKIAQFCMIHDAPEAIVGDTPTFNISPEARVAKEAAESKAVTQLLAELPPYWARLLERYEEQVEPEARFVRLVDKV
;
A
#
# COMPACT_ATOMS: atom_id res chain seq x y z
N MET A 1 7.94 -6.86 -15.12
CA MET A 1 8.24 -6.21 -16.42
C MET A 1 7.73 -4.78 -16.33
N GLN A 2 8.59 -3.76 -16.36
CA GLN A 2 8.12 -2.37 -16.29
C GLN A 2 7.16 -2.07 -17.46
N PRO A 3 6.08 -1.29 -17.28
CA PRO A 3 5.01 -1.16 -18.27
C PRO A 3 5.36 -0.43 -19.59
N GLU A 4 6.62 -0.16 -19.88
CA GLU A 4 7.03 0.89 -20.83
C GLU A 4 7.25 0.45 -22.30
N SER A 5 6.60 -0.61 -22.80
CA SER A 5 6.86 -1.07 -24.20
C SER A 5 5.67 -1.21 -25.14
N VAL A 6 4.51 -0.61 -24.82
CA VAL A 6 3.37 -0.60 -25.76
C VAL A 6 2.94 0.83 -26.06
N ALA A 7 2.84 1.16 -27.34
CA ALA A 7 2.35 2.46 -27.80
C ALA A 7 0.83 2.56 -27.59
N TRP A 8 0.39 3.34 -26.60
CA TRP A 8 -1.01 3.44 -26.16
C TRP A 8 -1.77 4.67 -26.70
N GLN A 9 -1.33 5.22 -27.84
CA GLN A 9 -1.79 6.53 -28.32
C GLN A 9 -3.30 6.61 -28.64
N GLU A 10 -4.02 5.49 -28.72
CA GLU A 10 -5.45 5.42 -29.08
C GLU A 10 -6.37 4.88 -27.97
N ALA A 11 -5.86 4.52 -26.79
CA ALA A 11 -6.68 3.97 -25.71
C ALA A 11 -7.48 5.07 -24.99
N SER A 12 -8.75 4.81 -24.67
CA SER A 12 -9.54 5.70 -23.80
C SER A 12 -8.93 5.75 -22.39
N GLU A 13 -9.13 6.85 -21.67
CA GLU A 13 -8.65 7.00 -20.28
C GLU A 13 -9.12 5.85 -19.38
N VAL A 14 -10.36 5.37 -19.57
CA VAL A 14 -10.89 4.19 -18.86
C VAL A 14 -10.04 2.94 -19.12
N THR A 15 -9.60 2.73 -20.36
CA THR A 15 -8.77 1.56 -20.71
C THR A 15 -7.39 1.68 -20.08
N LYS A 16 -6.81 2.88 -20.07
CA LYS A 16 -5.51 3.15 -19.43
C LYS A 16 -5.58 2.89 -17.92
N ASP A 17 -6.62 3.39 -17.25
CA ASP A 17 -6.83 3.17 -15.82
C ASP A 17 -6.97 1.68 -15.48
N VAL A 18 -7.77 0.93 -16.26
CA VAL A 18 -7.97 -0.51 -16.04
C VAL A 18 -6.66 -1.28 -16.21
N LEU A 19 -5.89 -0.99 -17.27
CA LEU A 19 -4.63 -1.67 -17.52
C LEU A 19 -3.57 -1.30 -16.46
N TYR A 20 -3.49 -0.04 -16.09
CA TYR A 20 -2.56 0.42 -15.05
C TYR A 20 -2.88 -0.26 -13.71
N LEU A 21 -4.15 -0.22 -13.26
CA LEU A 21 -4.53 -0.82 -11.99
C LEU A 21 -4.38 -2.35 -11.99
N GLY A 22 -4.69 -3.00 -13.10
CA GLY A 22 -4.45 -4.44 -13.26
C GLY A 22 -2.96 -4.78 -13.17
N GLY A 23 -2.11 -4.00 -13.84
CA GLY A 23 -0.66 -4.16 -13.79
C GLY A 23 -0.07 -3.87 -12.40
N PHE A 24 -0.52 -2.78 -11.78
CA PHE A 24 -0.13 -2.39 -10.43
C PHE A 24 -0.49 -3.47 -9.40
N ALA A 25 -1.70 -4.04 -9.48
CA ALA A 25 -2.13 -5.08 -8.56
C ALA A 25 -1.24 -6.34 -8.65
N VAL A 26 -0.84 -6.75 -9.86
CA VAL A 26 0.07 -7.89 -10.05
C VAL A 26 1.47 -7.54 -9.55
N TRP A 27 1.96 -6.35 -9.87
CA TRP A 27 3.28 -5.90 -9.42
C TRP A 27 3.39 -5.82 -7.90
N TYR A 28 2.38 -5.23 -7.24
CA TYR A 28 2.31 -5.17 -5.79
C TYR A 28 2.22 -6.56 -5.15
N ALA A 29 1.50 -7.50 -5.79
CA ALA A 29 1.43 -8.89 -5.33
C ALA A 29 2.76 -9.64 -5.41
N ASP A 30 3.69 -9.21 -6.27
CA ASP A 30 5.02 -9.80 -6.42
C ASP A 30 6.04 -9.30 -5.39
N VAL A 31 5.70 -8.29 -4.57
CA VAL A 31 6.58 -7.81 -3.51
C VAL A 31 6.54 -8.80 -2.35
N GLU A 32 7.67 -9.46 -2.10
CA GLU A 32 7.86 -10.35 -0.95
C GLU A 32 8.23 -9.55 0.30
N ARG A 33 7.53 -9.80 1.41
CA ARG A 33 7.84 -9.24 2.71
C ARG A 33 9.11 -9.84 3.29
N ALA A 34 9.80 -9.03 4.09
CA ALA A 34 10.88 -9.49 4.95
C ALA A 34 10.37 -10.51 5.99
N THR A 35 9.12 -10.39 6.42
CA THR A 35 8.44 -11.36 7.28
C THR A 35 8.13 -12.64 6.50
N ARG A 36 8.55 -13.80 7.00
CA ARG A 36 8.43 -15.09 6.30
C ARG A 36 7.61 -16.09 7.11
N TYR A 37 6.68 -16.77 6.43
CA TYR A 37 6.16 -18.03 6.92
C TYR A 37 7.25 -19.11 6.79
N PRO A 38 7.18 -20.21 7.56
CA PRO A 38 8.21 -21.27 7.50
C PRO A 38 8.43 -21.88 6.11
N SER A 39 7.41 -21.84 5.22
CA SER A 39 7.45 -22.47 3.90
C SER A 39 7.65 -21.50 2.73
N ARG A 40 7.37 -20.20 2.89
CA ARG A 40 7.48 -19.16 1.84
C ARG A 40 7.44 -17.75 2.43
N ALA A 41 7.88 -16.76 1.66
CA ALA A 41 7.61 -15.36 2.00
C ALA A 41 6.11 -15.05 1.85
N GLU A 42 5.60 -14.21 2.75
CA GLU A 42 4.34 -13.51 2.56
C GLU A 42 4.53 -12.42 1.50
N SER A 43 3.51 -12.10 0.71
CA SER A 43 3.54 -10.91 -0.15
C SER A 43 2.79 -9.74 0.49
N ASP A 44 3.07 -8.51 0.05
CA ASP A 44 2.40 -7.32 0.59
C ASP A 44 0.89 -7.35 0.36
N VAL A 45 0.43 -7.98 -0.73
CA VAL A 45 -1.01 -8.18 -0.97
C VAL A 45 -1.62 -9.16 0.02
N GLU A 46 -0.90 -10.23 0.39
CA GLU A 46 -1.38 -11.17 1.42
C GLU A 46 -1.43 -10.53 2.79
N HIS A 47 -0.42 -9.73 3.13
CA HIS A 47 -0.39 -8.93 4.35
C HIS A 47 -1.52 -7.90 4.36
N SER A 48 -1.73 -7.16 3.27
CA SER A 48 -2.82 -6.18 3.15
C SER A 48 -4.20 -6.83 3.29
N TYR A 49 -4.37 -8.05 2.76
CA TYR A 49 -5.59 -8.84 2.93
C TYR A 49 -5.78 -9.26 4.40
N MET A 50 -4.74 -9.83 5.02
CA MET A 50 -4.75 -10.24 6.42
C MET A 50 -5.04 -9.04 7.35
N LEU A 51 -4.34 -7.93 7.14
CA LEU A 51 -4.53 -6.67 7.86
C LEU A 51 -5.98 -6.18 7.75
N THR A 52 -6.58 -6.26 6.55
CA THR A 52 -8.00 -5.88 6.36
C THR A 52 -8.91 -6.75 7.24
N LEU A 53 -8.71 -8.07 7.27
CA LEU A 53 -9.52 -8.97 8.11
C LEU A 53 -9.41 -8.61 9.60
N VAL A 54 -8.19 -8.39 10.08
CA VAL A 54 -7.92 -8.05 11.48
C VAL A 54 -8.48 -6.67 11.81
N ALA A 55 -8.19 -5.65 11.00
CA ALA A 55 -8.58 -4.27 11.24
C ALA A 55 -10.11 -4.12 11.26
N LEU A 56 -10.84 -4.76 10.34
CA LEU A 56 -12.31 -4.72 10.34
C LEU A 56 -12.90 -5.40 11.57
N HIS A 57 -12.36 -6.55 11.99
CA HIS A 57 -12.84 -7.22 13.21
C HIS A 57 -12.59 -6.38 14.47
N LEU A 58 -11.41 -5.79 14.60
CA LEU A 58 -11.07 -4.94 15.72
C LEU A 58 -11.90 -3.65 15.73
N ALA A 59 -12.14 -3.05 14.55
CA ALA A 59 -12.98 -1.87 14.43
C ALA A 59 -14.42 -2.16 14.86
N ASP A 60 -15.01 -3.25 14.39
CA ASP A 60 -16.35 -3.67 14.80
C ASP A 60 -16.46 -3.92 16.32
N SER A 61 -15.46 -4.61 16.88
CA SER A 61 -15.48 -5.05 18.28
C SER A 61 -15.16 -3.93 19.28
N PHE A 62 -14.24 -3.03 18.93
CA PHE A 62 -13.63 -2.08 19.88
C PHE A 62 -13.71 -0.62 19.45
N TYR A 63 -13.87 -0.34 18.16
CA TYR A 63 -13.90 1.03 17.62
C TYR A 63 -15.09 1.26 16.67
N PRO A 64 -16.34 0.98 17.09
CA PRO A 64 -17.51 0.98 16.21
C PRO A 64 -17.88 2.37 15.63
N HIS A 65 -17.20 3.42 16.07
CA HIS A 65 -17.35 4.78 15.55
C HIS A 65 -16.48 5.04 14.31
N LEU A 66 -15.52 4.16 14.00
CA LEU A 66 -14.67 4.29 12.82
C LEU A 66 -15.39 3.80 11.56
N ASP A 67 -15.14 4.47 10.45
CA ASP A 67 -15.69 4.08 9.15
C ASP A 67 -14.95 2.85 8.59
N GLN A 68 -15.62 1.69 8.67
CA GLN A 68 -15.08 0.42 8.17
C GLN A 68 -14.76 0.45 6.66
N ALA A 69 -15.49 1.22 5.85
CA ALA A 69 -15.19 1.33 4.43
C ALA A 69 -13.88 2.08 4.19
N LYS A 70 -13.58 3.11 4.99
CA LYS A 70 -12.28 3.81 4.94
C LYS A 70 -11.15 2.93 5.45
N ILE A 71 -11.37 2.16 6.52
CA ILE A 71 -10.38 1.21 7.04
C ILE A 71 -9.97 0.24 5.94
N ALA A 72 -10.95 -0.42 5.29
CA ALA A 72 -10.65 -1.35 4.19
C ALA A 72 -9.89 -0.67 3.03
N GLN A 73 -10.30 0.54 2.63
CA GLN A 73 -9.61 1.32 1.61
C GLN A 73 -8.15 1.63 2.00
N PHE A 74 -7.90 2.06 3.24
CA PHE A 74 -6.56 2.35 3.71
C PHE A 74 -5.69 1.09 3.81
N CYS A 75 -6.22 -0.04 4.29
CA CYS A 75 -5.51 -1.32 4.28
C CYS A 75 -5.08 -1.73 2.86
N MET A 76 -5.87 -1.43 1.83
CA MET A 76 -5.53 -1.79 0.45
C MET A 76 -4.37 -0.96 -0.15
N ILE A 77 -4.09 0.23 0.38
CA ILE A 77 -3.10 1.16 -0.21
C ILE A 77 -1.91 1.43 0.71
N HIS A 78 -1.93 0.98 1.96
CA HIS A 78 -0.99 1.41 2.99
C HIS A 78 0.49 1.19 2.62
N ASP A 79 0.81 0.03 2.05
CA ASP A 79 2.16 -0.36 1.64
C ASP A 79 2.37 -0.21 0.12
N ALA A 80 1.50 0.53 -0.58
CA ALA A 80 1.68 0.81 -2.01
C ALA A 80 3.08 1.35 -2.39
N PRO A 81 3.75 2.21 -1.58
CA PRO A 81 5.13 2.62 -1.85
C PRO A 81 6.12 1.47 -1.99
N GLU A 82 5.89 0.34 -1.33
CA GLU A 82 6.75 -0.85 -1.37
C GLU A 82 6.73 -1.53 -2.75
N ALA A 83 5.70 -1.29 -3.58
CA ALA A 83 5.75 -1.67 -5.00
C ALA A 83 6.97 -1.07 -5.72
N ILE A 84 7.39 0.16 -5.34
CA ILE A 84 8.52 0.86 -5.96
C ILE A 84 9.86 0.47 -5.32
N VAL A 85 9.92 0.42 -3.98
CA VAL A 85 11.18 0.29 -3.23
C VAL A 85 11.44 -1.11 -2.67
N GLY A 86 10.46 -2.00 -2.76
CA GLY A 86 10.41 -3.29 -2.08
C GLY A 86 10.10 -3.16 -0.59
N ASP A 87 9.58 -4.24 0.01
CA ASP A 87 9.45 -4.33 1.47
C ASP A 87 10.85 -4.32 2.10
N THR A 88 11.00 -3.45 3.10
CA THR A 88 12.22 -3.40 3.90
C THR A 88 11.89 -3.53 5.39
N PRO A 89 12.72 -4.23 6.19
CA PRO A 89 12.40 -4.48 7.59
C PRO A 89 12.16 -3.18 8.36
N THR A 90 11.00 -3.08 9.01
CA THR A 90 10.68 -1.91 9.86
C THR A 90 11.34 -2.00 11.24
N PHE A 91 11.59 -3.22 11.73
CA PHE A 91 12.20 -3.47 13.04
C PHE A 91 13.66 -3.92 12.92
N ASN A 92 14.44 -3.71 13.99
CA ASN A 92 15.86 -4.14 14.09
C ASN A 92 16.81 -3.57 13.02
N ILE A 93 16.49 -2.39 12.46
CA ILE A 93 17.38 -1.64 11.58
C ILE A 93 18.07 -0.49 12.32
N SER A 94 19.21 -0.03 11.81
CA SER A 94 19.92 1.11 12.38
C SER A 94 19.13 2.42 12.18
N PRO A 95 19.37 3.46 13.00
CA PRO A 95 18.76 4.78 12.78
C PRO A 95 19.02 5.32 11.37
N GLU A 96 20.21 5.11 10.82
CA GLU A 96 20.59 5.55 9.47
C GLU A 96 19.82 4.79 8.39
N ALA A 97 19.67 3.47 8.56
CA ALA A 97 18.86 2.64 7.66
C ALA A 97 17.38 3.05 7.69
N ARG A 98 16.86 3.43 8.87
CA ARG A 98 15.49 3.93 9.01
C ARG A 98 15.28 5.25 8.27
N VAL A 99 16.20 6.20 8.41
CA VAL A 99 16.15 7.47 7.66
C VAL A 99 16.24 7.23 6.16
N ALA A 100 17.09 6.30 5.72
CA ALA A 100 17.20 5.94 4.31
C ALA A 100 15.91 5.30 3.77
N LYS A 101 15.26 4.40 4.54
CA LYS A 101 13.95 3.81 4.23
C LYS A 101 12.89 4.88 4.07
N GLU A 102 12.72 5.73 5.08
CA GLU A 102 11.73 6.84 5.07
C GLU A 102 11.93 7.76 3.87
N ALA A 103 13.18 8.08 3.51
CA ALA A 103 13.49 8.91 2.34
C ALA A 103 13.22 8.21 1.01
N ALA A 104 13.40 6.89 0.92
CA ALA A 104 13.08 6.10 -0.26
C ALA A 104 11.56 5.99 -0.46
N GLU A 105 10.83 5.67 0.61
CA GLU A 105 9.36 5.61 0.62
C GLU A 105 8.73 6.96 0.27
N SER A 106 9.25 8.06 0.80
CA SER A 106 8.75 9.41 0.45
C SER A 106 8.88 9.71 -1.05
N LYS A 107 9.96 9.25 -1.70
CA LYS A 107 10.14 9.37 -3.15
C LYS A 107 9.17 8.46 -3.90
N ALA A 108 8.97 7.24 -3.43
CA ALA A 108 8.01 6.30 -3.99
C ALA A 108 6.57 6.84 -3.92
N VAL A 109 6.16 7.41 -2.78
CA VAL A 109 4.88 8.11 -2.65
C VAL A 109 4.76 9.21 -3.69
N THR A 110 5.77 10.08 -3.81
CA THR A 110 5.75 11.16 -4.81
C THR A 110 5.57 10.64 -6.22
N GLN A 111 6.24 9.54 -6.57
CA GLN A 111 6.10 8.88 -7.87
C GLN A 111 4.68 8.31 -8.05
N LEU A 112 4.17 7.56 -7.07
CA LEU A 112 2.84 6.96 -7.14
C LEU A 112 1.73 8.00 -7.21
N LEU A 113 1.85 9.14 -6.52
CA LEU A 113 0.87 10.22 -6.62
C LEU A 113 0.78 10.81 -8.03
N ALA A 114 1.85 10.72 -8.83
CA ALA A 114 1.87 11.17 -10.22
C ALA A 114 1.35 10.10 -11.21
N GLU A 115 1.45 8.82 -10.87
CA GLU A 115 1.15 7.70 -11.77
C GLU A 115 -0.21 7.03 -11.51
N LEU A 116 -0.64 6.96 -10.24
CA LEU A 116 -1.90 6.33 -9.85
C LEU A 116 -3.10 7.09 -10.43
N PRO A 117 -4.17 6.37 -10.84
CA PRO A 117 -5.43 7.02 -11.18
C PRO A 117 -5.95 7.91 -10.04
N PRO A 118 -6.67 9.01 -10.33
CA PRO A 118 -6.92 10.08 -9.37
C PRO A 118 -7.57 9.67 -8.04
N TYR A 119 -8.39 8.61 -8.05
CA TYR A 119 -8.98 8.08 -6.82
C TYR A 119 -7.93 7.48 -5.88
N TRP A 120 -7.05 6.63 -6.41
CA TRP A 120 -6.01 5.94 -5.64
C TRP A 120 -4.90 6.89 -5.21
N ALA A 121 -4.51 7.86 -6.06
CA ALA A 121 -3.57 8.90 -5.67
C ALA A 121 -4.07 9.69 -4.44
N ARG A 122 -5.33 10.15 -4.46
CA ARG A 122 -5.94 10.84 -3.30
C ARG A 122 -6.06 9.94 -2.07
N LEU A 123 -6.31 8.65 -2.25
CA LEU A 123 -6.41 7.72 -1.12
C LEU A 123 -5.05 7.49 -0.46
N LEU A 124 -3.99 7.32 -1.26
CA LEU A 124 -2.61 7.22 -0.78
C LEU A 124 -2.18 8.49 -0.05
N GLU A 125 -2.45 9.67 -0.63
CA GLU A 125 -2.15 10.96 0.00
C GLU A 125 -2.82 11.07 1.38
N ARG A 126 -4.12 10.78 1.46
CA ARG A 126 -4.88 10.80 2.73
C ARG A 126 -4.36 9.79 3.75
N TYR A 127 -3.91 8.63 3.29
CA TYR A 127 -3.28 7.66 4.17
C TYR A 127 -1.98 8.22 4.74
N GLU A 128 -1.09 8.76 3.91
CA GLU A 128 0.20 9.30 4.36
C GLU A 128 0.08 10.51 5.27
N GLU A 129 -0.94 11.36 5.07
CA GLU A 129 -1.22 12.51 5.93
C GLU A 129 -1.55 12.11 7.38
N GLN A 130 -2.11 10.91 7.59
CA GLN A 130 -2.50 10.39 8.90
C GLN A 130 -3.42 11.33 9.71
N VAL A 131 -4.17 12.19 9.01
CA VAL A 131 -5.14 13.13 9.61
C VAL A 131 -6.44 12.42 10.00
N GLU A 132 -6.84 11.39 9.24
CA GLU A 132 -8.05 10.62 9.53
C GLU A 132 -7.84 9.58 10.63
N PRO A 133 -8.82 9.40 11.55
CA PRO A 133 -8.69 8.42 12.62
C PRO A 133 -8.59 6.99 12.08
N GLU A 134 -9.24 6.68 10.94
CA GLU A 134 -9.13 5.37 10.29
C GLU A 134 -7.72 5.12 9.74
N ALA A 135 -7.06 6.14 9.15
CA ALA A 135 -5.69 6.00 8.65
C ALA A 135 -4.70 5.72 9.79
N ARG A 136 -4.85 6.43 10.93
CA ARG A 136 -4.05 6.17 12.14
C ARG A 136 -4.35 4.80 12.75
N PHE A 137 -5.60 4.39 12.74
CA PHE A 137 -6.01 3.07 13.22
C PHE A 137 -5.36 1.96 12.39
N VAL A 138 -5.40 2.06 11.07
CA VAL A 138 -4.74 1.09 10.18
C VAL A 138 -3.24 1.03 10.44
N ARG A 139 -2.56 2.19 10.51
CA ARG A 139 -1.11 2.26 10.82
C ARG A 139 -0.75 1.68 12.20
N LEU A 140 -1.67 1.74 13.16
CA LEU A 140 -1.48 1.13 14.47
C LEU A 140 -1.62 -0.40 14.39
N VAL A 141 -2.71 -0.90 13.80
CA VAL A 141 -3.00 -2.34 13.70
C VAL A 141 -1.94 -3.07 12.88
N ASP A 142 -1.46 -2.45 11.81
CA ASP A 142 -0.38 -2.96 10.96
C ASP A 142 0.93 -3.27 11.73
N LYS A 143 1.17 -2.55 12.83
CA LYS A 143 2.41 -2.65 13.61
C LYS A 143 2.32 -3.59 14.83
N VAL A 144 1.19 -4.28 15.01
CA VAL A 144 0.95 -5.23 16.12
C VAL A 144 1.37 -6.63 15.72
#